data_AF-A0A7W4EB92-F1
#
_entry.id   AF-A0A7W4EB92-F1
#
_cell.length_a   1.000
_cell.length_b   1.000
_cell.length_c   1.000
_cell.angle_alpha   90.00
_cell.angle_beta   90.00
_cell.angle_gamma   90.00
#
_symmetry.space_group_name_H-M   'P 1'
#
loop_
_entity.id
_entity.type
_entity.pdbx_description
1 polymer ?
#
loop_
_entity_poly.entity_id
_entity_poly.type
_entity_poly.pdbx_seq_one_letter_code
_entity_poly.pdbx_strand_id
1 'polypeptide(L)'
;MTKLQLLLIIVSIAFLILSFRVYKRKKIGLPTFALFFFGSCIVGIFALRIEWLNAIGITFGLNRGADLIVYVSIILLFYFVLELYNKNTKLHLAQTELIRSLSLERVVRGPLQDAEIAFIIPAYNESSHCIQVIQEVLDTGNIVVFIDDGSQNGLFKLLKQHFQETSNLVLIQHIRNLGQGAALQTGFDYVQQELPQVKFVVTFDSDGQHLLSDLENFRSAFEKNPNLEIALGSRFLGSTVNMPRSKKLILKIGILFTSFFSGILLTDTHNGYRMIKASALPKFRITFNGMEHASEIIDIIAQNKIVYQEVPNTIVYTEYSLSRGQKISNSIKIVKNLIFNKFFGR
;
A
#
# COMPACT_ATOMS: atom_id res chain seq x y z
N MET A 1 -12.52 3.36 54.31
CA MET A 1 -12.04 3.41 52.91
C MET A 1 -11.25 2.16 52.63
N THR A 2 -11.60 1.39 51.60
CA THR A 2 -10.88 0.14 51.27
C THR A 2 -9.55 0.44 50.57
N LYS A 3 -8.61 -0.51 50.59
CA LYS A 3 -7.33 -0.38 49.86
C LYS A 3 -7.56 -0.13 48.35
N LEU A 4 -8.61 -0.71 47.78
CA LEU A 4 -9.01 -0.51 46.39
C LEU A 4 -9.49 0.92 46.12
N GLN A 5 -10.29 1.50 47.02
CA GLN A 5 -10.75 2.89 46.89
C GLN A 5 -9.58 3.88 46.93
N LEU A 6 -8.64 3.67 47.85
CA LEU A 6 -7.42 4.48 47.94
C LEU A 6 -6.63 4.42 46.63
N LEU A 7 -6.44 3.23 46.07
CA LEU A 7 -5.74 3.03 44.80
C LEU A 7 -6.45 3.76 43.64
N LEU A 8 -7.78 3.65 43.52
CA LEU A 8 -8.55 4.30 42.46
C LEU A 8 -8.46 5.83 42.54
N ILE A 9 -8.48 6.40 43.74
CA ILE A 9 -8.30 7.85 43.96
C ILE A 9 -6.90 8.29 43.51
N ILE A 10 -5.86 7.56 43.92
CA ILE A 10 -4.47 7.86 43.54
C ILE A 10 -4.32 7.81 42.01
N VAL A 11 -4.83 6.75 41.38
CA VAL A 11 -4.78 6.58 39.91
C VAL A 11 -5.55 7.71 39.22
N SER A 12 -6.76 8.03 39.67
CA SER A 12 -7.57 9.13 39.14
C SER A 12 -6.83 10.48 39.20
N ILE A 13 -6.21 10.81 40.35
CA ILE A 13 -5.43 12.05 40.51
C ILE A 13 -4.23 12.05 39.55
N ALA A 14 -3.51 10.92 39.44
CA ALA A 14 -2.39 10.80 38.52
C ALA A 14 -2.82 11.03 37.05
N PHE A 15 -3.96 10.47 36.63
CA PHE A 15 -4.51 10.66 35.29
C PHE A 15 -5.01 12.10 35.04
N LEU A 16 -5.57 12.78 36.05
CA LEU A 16 -5.91 14.20 35.97
C LEU A 16 -4.67 15.06 35.72
N ILE A 17 -3.60 14.82 36.49
CA ILE A 17 -2.32 15.53 36.31
C ILE A 17 -1.72 15.23 34.93
N LEU A 18 -1.76 13.97 34.50
CA LEU A 18 -1.23 13.55 33.21
C LEU A 18 -2.00 14.18 32.05
N SER A 19 -3.33 14.10 32.05
CA SER A 19 -4.18 14.67 30.99
C SER A 19 -3.94 16.18 30.84
N PHE A 20 -3.85 16.91 31.96
CA PHE A 20 -3.53 18.34 31.96
C PHE A 20 -2.14 18.63 31.39
N ARG A 21 -1.12 17.86 31.79
CA ARG A 21 0.25 18.00 31.27
C ARG A 21 0.32 17.73 29.76
N VAL A 22 -0.37 16.70 29.27
CA VAL A 22 -0.39 16.32 27.85
C VAL A 22 -1.13 17.38 27.02
N TYR A 23 -2.25 17.90 27.53
CA TYR A 23 -3.00 19.00 26.90
C TYR A 23 -2.17 20.29 26.82
N LYS A 24 -1.50 20.70 27.91
CA LYS A 24 -0.64 21.89 27.93
C LYS A 24 0.51 21.81 26.91
N ARG A 25 1.01 20.60 26.63
CA ARG A 25 2.03 20.34 25.60
C ARG A 25 1.45 20.29 24.17
N LYS A 26 0.17 20.65 23.98
CA LYS A 26 -0.58 20.59 22.71
C LYS A 26 -0.50 19.23 22.01
N LYS A 27 -0.32 18.14 22.77
CA LYS A 27 -0.23 16.77 22.22
C LYS A 27 -1.60 16.13 21.97
N ILE A 28 -2.66 16.67 22.59
CA ILE A 28 -4.04 16.21 22.41
C ILE A 28 -4.97 17.40 22.20
N GLY A 29 -6.06 17.18 21.45
CA GLY A 29 -7.11 18.18 21.25
C GLY A 29 -7.98 18.36 22.50
N LEU A 30 -8.76 19.45 22.53
CA LEU A 30 -9.67 19.77 23.62
C LEU A 30 -10.71 18.66 23.92
N PRO A 31 -11.33 18.00 22.92
CA PRO A 31 -12.30 16.93 23.20
C PRO A 31 -11.67 15.74 23.91
N THR A 32 -10.50 15.30 23.44
CA THR A 32 -9.75 14.19 24.06
C THR A 32 -9.32 14.55 25.47
N PHE A 33 -8.87 15.78 25.71
CA PHE A 33 -8.55 16.26 27.04
C PHE A 33 -9.76 16.23 27.98
N ALA A 34 -10.90 16.79 27.53
CA ALA A 34 -12.13 16.82 28.31
C ALA A 34 -12.58 15.40 28.69
N LEU A 35 -12.53 14.46 27.75
CA LEU A 35 -12.86 13.05 28.00
C LEU A 35 -12.01 12.44 29.11
N PHE A 36 -10.67 12.57 29.04
CA PHE A 36 -9.79 12.02 30.07
C PHE A 36 -9.91 12.75 31.42
N PHE A 37 -10.11 14.07 31.39
CA PHE A 37 -10.24 14.88 32.59
C PHE A 37 -11.53 14.54 33.34
N PHE A 38 -12.69 14.67 32.69
CA PHE A 38 -13.98 14.35 33.30
C PHE A 38 -14.10 12.86 33.63
N GLY A 39 -13.60 11.97 32.76
CA GLY A 39 -13.55 10.53 33.03
C GLY A 39 -12.78 10.22 34.32
N SER A 40 -11.63 10.86 34.53
CA SER A 40 -10.86 10.69 35.77
C SER A 40 -11.61 11.26 36.97
N CYS A 41 -12.20 12.46 36.88
CA CYS A 41 -13.05 13.00 37.95
C CYS A 41 -14.19 12.05 38.34
N ILE A 42 -14.88 11.47 37.36
CA ILE A 42 -15.99 10.52 37.57
C ILE A 42 -15.49 9.28 38.32
N VAL A 43 -14.37 8.69 37.90
CA VAL A 43 -13.76 7.54 38.60
C VAL A 43 -13.38 7.90 40.04
N GLY A 44 -12.81 9.08 40.26
CA GLY A 44 -12.49 9.58 41.60
C GLY A 44 -13.73 9.76 42.49
N ILE A 45 -14.82 10.32 41.96
CA ILE A 45 -16.09 10.49 42.67
C ILE A 45 -16.69 9.13 43.04
N PHE A 46 -16.74 8.19 42.10
CA PHE A 46 -17.26 6.84 42.36
C PHE A 46 -16.39 6.05 43.33
N ALA A 47 -15.08 6.28 43.37
CA ALA A 47 -14.21 5.68 44.38
C ALA A 47 -14.55 6.18 45.81
N LEU A 48 -15.00 7.42 45.96
CA LEU A 48 -15.41 8.01 47.25
C LEU A 48 -16.85 7.65 47.65
N ARG A 49 -17.72 7.35 46.69
CA ARG A 49 -19.15 7.06 46.88
C ARG A 49 -19.60 5.89 46.00
N ILE A 50 -19.21 4.68 46.38
CA ILE A 50 -19.49 3.47 45.58
C ILE A 50 -20.99 3.12 45.51
N GLU A 51 -21.79 3.57 46.47
CA GLU A 51 -23.24 3.40 46.48
C GLU A 51 -23.91 4.04 45.25
N TRP A 52 -23.37 5.18 44.79
CA TRP A 52 -23.87 5.88 43.61
C TRP A 52 -23.62 5.07 42.35
N LEU A 53 -22.43 4.48 42.26
CA LEU A 53 -22.08 3.59 41.16
C LEU A 53 -22.96 2.32 41.15
N ASN A 54 -23.24 1.74 42.32
CA ASN A 54 -24.12 0.58 42.45
C ASN A 54 -25.57 0.93 42.08
N ALA A 55 -26.09 2.07 42.51
CA ALA A 55 -27.42 2.55 42.14
C ALA A 55 -27.56 2.68 40.62
N ILE A 56 -26.56 3.30 39.96
CA ILE A 56 -26.54 3.40 38.49
C ILE A 56 -26.45 2.01 37.86
N GLY A 57 -25.55 1.13 38.34
CA GLY A 57 -25.43 -0.24 37.83
C GLY A 57 -26.76 -1.01 37.85
N ILE A 58 -27.50 -0.92 38.95
CA ILE A 58 -28.81 -1.58 39.11
C ILE A 58 -29.83 -1.05 38.09
N THR A 59 -29.83 0.25 37.76
CA THR A 59 -30.72 0.79 36.72
C THR A 59 -30.45 0.21 35.32
N PHE A 60 -29.22 -0.28 35.08
CA PHE A 60 -28.83 -0.98 33.86
C PHE A 60 -28.94 -2.51 33.99
N GLY A 61 -29.55 -3.03 35.07
CA GLY A 61 -29.71 -4.47 35.31
C GLY A 61 -28.43 -5.18 35.77
N LEU A 62 -27.43 -4.44 36.26
CA LEU A 62 -26.18 -5.01 36.75
C LEU A 62 -26.24 -5.29 38.25
N ASN A 63 -25.71 -6.44 38.66
CA ASN A 63 -25.64 -6.84 40.07
C ASN A 63 -24.62 -6.00 40.88
N ARG A 64 -23.60 -5.47 40.21
CA ARG A 64 -22.56 -4.64 40.83
C ARG A 64 -22.29 -3.42 39.95
N GLY A 65 -22.23 -2.24 40.55
CA GLY A 65 -21.86 -1.02 39.85
C GLY A 65 -20.45 -1.05 39.25
N ALA A 66 -19.55 -1.86 39.82
CA ALA A 66 -18.21 -2.08 39.28
C ALA A 66 -18.23 -2.68 37.86
N ASP A 67 -19.24 -3.52 37.54
CA ASP A 67 -19.35 -4.14 36.22
C ASP A 67 -19.64 -3.09 35.13
N LEU A 68 -20.35 -2.02 35.49
CA LEU A 68 -20.61 -0.88 34.59
C LEU A 68 -19.30 -0.20 34.17
N ILE A 69 -18.37 0.00 35.12
CA ILE A 69 -17.06 0.58 34.82
C ILE A 69 -16.29 -0.33 33.87
N VAL A 70 -16.35 -1.64 34.05
CA VAL A 70 -15.68 -2.61 33.18
C VAL A 70 -16.23 -2.51 31.76
N TYR A 71 -17.55 -2.53 31.56
CA TYR A 71 -18.15 -2.44 30.23
C TYR A 71 -17.84 -1.11 29.53
N VAL A 72 -17.98 0.01 30.23
CA VAL A 72 -17.63 1.33 29.68
C VAL A 72 -16.14 1.39 29.33
N SER A 73 -15.26 0.81 30.16
CA SER A 73 -13.83 0.77 29.89
C SER A 73 -13.49 -0.07 28.66
N ILE A 74 -14.17 -1.20 28.45
CA ILE A 74 -13.99 -2.05 27.25
C ILE A 74 -14.43 -1.30 25.99
N ILE A 75 -15.57 -0.62 26.02
CA ILE A 75 -16.07 0.17 24.88
C ILE A 75 -15.10 1.32 24.55
N LEU A 76 -14.66 2.07 25.58
CA LEU A 76 -13.69 3.15 25.41
C LEU A 76 -12.34 2.61 24.90
N LEU A 77 -11.88 1.46 25.40
CA LEU A 77 -10.66 0.81 24.93
C LEU A 77 -10.77 0.47 23.44
N PHE A 78 -11.89 -0.11 23.00
CA PHE A 78 -12.12 -0.44 21.59
C PHE A 78 -12.12 0.83 20.72
N TYR A 79 -12.82 1.87 21.16
CA TYR A 79 -12.82 3.18 20.50
C TYR A 79 -11.40 3.76 20.38
N PHE A 80 -10.60 3.76 21.46
CA PHE A 80 -9.23 4.28 21.43
C PHE A 80 -8.30 3.45 20.54
N VAL A 81 -8.46 2.12 20.52
CA VAL A 81 -7.71 1.25 19.60
C VAL A 81 -8.01 1.62 18.16
N LEU A 82 -9.28 1.82 17.80
CA LEU A 82 -9.66 2.27 16.45
C LEU A 82 -9.15 3.68 16.14
N GLU A 83 -9.25 4.62 17.09
CA GLU A 83 -8.75 6.00 16.89
C GLU A 83 -7.23 6.03 16.71
N LEU A 84 -6.48 5.29 17.53
CA LEU A 84 -5.03 5.16 17.41
C LEU A 84 -4.63 4.51 16.10
N TYR A 85 -5.34 3.46 15.68
CA TYR A 85 -5.13 2.81 14.40
C TYR A 85 -5.34 3.81 13.24
N ASN A 86 -6.45 4.54 13.22
CA ASN A 86 -6.75 5.53 12.18
C ASN A 86 -5.69 6.64 12.12
N LYS A 87 -5.24 7.16 13.27
CA LYS A 87 -4.14 8.14 13.32
C LYS A 87 -2.83 7.55 12.80
N ASN A 88 -2.52 6.32 13.18
CA ASN A 88 -1.31 5.62 12.73
C ASN A 88 -1.33 5.41 11.20
N THR A 89 -2.46 5.00 10.63
CA THR A 89 -2.62 4.83 9.17
C THR A 89 -2.44 6.16 8.44
N LYS A 90 -3.08 7.25 8.90
CA LYS A 90 -2.91 8.59 8.32
C LYS A 90 -1.46 9.07 8.37
N LEU A 91 -0.79 8.84 9.50
CA LEU A 91 0.62 9.20 9.66
C LEU A 91 1.51 8.39 8.71
N HIS A 92 1.26 7.09 8.55
CA HIS A 92 1.99 6.26 7.60
C HIS A 92 1.78 6.72 6.14
N LEU A 93 0.55 7.05 5.75
CA LEU A 93 0.27 7.58 4.40
C LEU A 93 1.01 8.90 4.17
N ALA A 94 0.94 9.85 5.12
CA ALA A 94 1.65 11.13 5.01
C ALA A 94 3.17 10.96 4.96
N GLN A 95 3.74 10.03 5.73
CA GLN A 95 5.16 9.69 5.66
C GLN A 95 5.54 9.12 4.28
N THR A 96 4.71 8.24 3.73
CA THR A 96 4.90 7.69 2.39
C THR A 96 4.89 8.81 1.36
N GLU A 97 3.87 9.68 1.36
CA GLU A 97 3.73 10.81 0.44
C GLU A 97 4.92 11.77 0.51
N LEU A 98 5.38 12.10 1.72
CA LEU A 98 6.57 12.93 1.93
C LEU A 98 7.83 12.30 1.32
N ILE A 99 8.07 11.01 1.57
CA ILE A 99 9.25 10.32 1.03
C ILE A 99 9.22 10.30 -0.48
N ARG A 100 8.07 9.99 -1.08
CA ARG A 100 7.89 9.98 -2.53
C ARG A 100 8.16 11.35 -3.14
N SER A 101 7.59 12.41 -2.56
CA SER A 101 7.77 13.78 -3.02
C SER A 101 9.25 14.20 -2.98
N LEU A 102 9.94 13.90 -1.87
CA LEU A 102 11.39 14.15 -1.73
C LEU A 102 12.22 13.35 -2.73
N SER A 103 11.76 12.16 -3.13
CA SER A 103 12.42 11.34 -4.15
C SER A 103 12.26 11.94 -5.55
N LEU A 104 11.12 12.54 -5.87
CA LEU A 104 10.89 13.24 -7.14
C LEU A 104 11.77 14.49 -7.28
N GLU A 105 12.12 15.15 -6.17
CA GLU A 105 13.07 16.28 -6.18
C GLU A 105 14.53 15.84 -6.47
N ARG A 106 14.85 14.55 -6.31
CA ARG A 106 16.22 14.00 -6.42
C ARG A 106 16.40 13.07 -7.62
N VAL A 107 15.58 13.25 -8.65
CA VAL A 107 15.64 12.47 -9.89
C VAL A 107 17.00 12.65 -10.57
N VAL A 108 17.60 11.54 -10.99
CA VAL A 108 18.76 11.53 -11.88
C VAL A 108 18.29 11.02 -13.23
N ARG A 109 18.50 11.79 -14.31
CA ARG A 109 18.10 11.37 -15.66
C ARG A 109 19.12 11.78 -16.71
N GLY A 110 19.23 10.96 -17.75
CA GLY A 110 19.88 11.35 -18.99
C GLY A 110 18.96 12.22 -19.87
N PRO A 111 19.39 12.55 -21.09
CA PRO A 111 18.56 13.28 -22.05
C PRO A 111 17.31 12.45 -22.40
N LEU A 112 16.15 13.11 -22.43
CA LEU A 112 14.91 12.47 -22.85
C LEU A 112 14.66 12.73 -24.33
N GLN A 113 14.47 11.66 -25.08
CA GLN A 113 14.02 11.70 -26.46
C GLN A 113 12.49 11.55 -26.50
N ASP A 114 11.91 11.84 -27.66
CA ASP A 114 10.46 11.66 -27.85
C ASP A 114 10.11 10.17 -27.87
N ALA A 115 9.33 9.75 -26.87
CA ALA A 115 8.83 8.39 -26.76
C ALA A 115 7.41 8.42 -26.18
N GLU A 116 6.52 7.65 -26.79
CA GLU A 116 5.12 7.58 -26.38
C GLU A 116 4.88 6.62 -25.21
N ILE A 117 5.85 5.77 -24.87
CA ILE A 117 5.75 4.77 -23.79
C ILE A 117 6.82 4.98 -22.74
N ALA A 118 6.40 4.96 -21.47
CA ALA A 118 7.29 4.90 -20.32
C ALA A 118 7.09 3.60 -19.52
N PHE A 119 8.18 2.89 -19.24
CA PHE A 119 8.22 1.71 -18.39
C PHE A 119 8.56 2.11 -16.96
N ILE A 120 7.71 1.73 -16.02
CA ILE A 120 7.93 1.90 -14.59
C ILE A 120 8.42 0.57 -14.03
N ILE A 121 9.67 0.58 -13.55
CA ILE A 121 10.37 -0.60 -13.05
C ILE A 121 10.70 -0.37 -11.57
N PRO A 122 9.86 -0.83 -10.62
CA PRO A 122 10.17 -0.80 -9.20
C PRO A 122 11.16 -1.92 -8.84
N ALA A 123 12.13 -1.62 -7.98
CA ALA A 123 13.14 -2.59 -7.54
C ALA A 123 13.43 -2.46 -6.04
N TYR A 124 13.66 -3.60 -5.38
CA TYR A 124 14.15 -3.65 -4.01
C TYR A 124 15.14 -4.79 -3.78
N ASN A 125 16.36 -4.43 -3.40
CA ASN A 125 17.50 -5.34 -3.21
C ASN A 125 17.71 -6.31 -4.39
N GLU A 126 17.40 -5.87 -5.61
CA GLU A 126 17.51 -6.67 -6.83
C GLU A 126 18.96 -6.95 -7.22
N SER A 127 19.19 -8.06 -7.92
CA SER A 127 20.51 -8.38 -8.44
C SER A 127 20.87 -7.49 -9.65
N SER A 128 22.11 -7.61 -10.14
CA SER A 128 22.55 -6.97 -11.38
C SER A 128 21.74 -7.41 -12.62
N HIS A 129 20.93 -8.46 -12.54
CA HIS A 129 20.06 -8.87 -13.65
C HIS A 129 19.07 -7.77 -14.06
N CYS A 130 18.66 -6.91 -13.12
CA CYS A 130 17.81 -5.76 -13.43
C CYS A 130 18.44 -4.82 -14.48
N ILE A 131 19.77 -4.76 -14.58
CA ILE A 131 20.45 -3.94 -15.59
C ILE A 131 20.12 -4.45 -17.01
N GLN A 132 20.05 -5.76 -17.19
CA GLN A 132 19.67 -6.36 -18.47
C GLN A 132 18.25 -5.99 -18.85
N VAL A 133 17.30 -6.06 -17.91
CA VAL A 133 15.89 -5.66 -18.13
C VAL A 133 15.80 -4.19 -18.53
N ILE A 134 16.54 -3.32 -17.86
CA ILE A 134 16.61 -1.89 -18.19
C ILE A 134 17.15 -1.70 -19.62
N GLN A 135 18.26 -2.37 -19.96
CA GLN A 135 18.87 -2.26 -21.29
C GLN A 135 17.93 -2.75 -22.39
N GLU A 136 17.28 -3.90 -22.21
CA GLU A 136 16.33 -4.45 -23.18
C GLU A 136 15.19 -3.47 -23.49
N VAL A 137 14.69 -2.75 -22.48
CA VAL A 137 13.67 -1.72 -22.70
C VAL A 137 14.26 -0.48 -23.38
N LEU A 138 15.43 -0.01 -22.97
CA LEU A 138 16.08 1.15 -23.57
C LEU A 138 16.40 0.94 -25.07
N ASP A 139 16.79 -0.28 -25.45
CA ASP A 139 17.10 -0.65 -26.84
C ASP A 139 15.88 -0.52 -27.77
N THR A 140 14.66 -0.52 -27.21
CA THR A 140 13.41 -0.25 -27.97
C THR A 140 13.09 1.24 -28.13
N GLY A 141 13.91 2.13 -27.58
CA GLY A 141 13.72 3.59 -27.64
C GLY A 141 12.68 4.13 -26.66
N ASN A 142 12.10 3.28 -25.79
CA ASN A 142 11.12 3.70 -24.79
C ASN A 142 11.79 4.33 -23.56
N ILE A 143 11.03 5.13 -22.80
CA ILE A 143 11.51 5.71 -21.54
C ILE A 143 11.48 4.63 -20.44
N VAL A 144 12.54 4.56 -19.64
CA VAL A 144 12.61 3.75 -18.43
C VAL A 144 12.62 4.66 -17.21
N VAL A 145 11.60 4.53 -16.37
CA VAL A 145 11.53 5.12 -15.03
C VAL A 145 11.81 4.01 -14.03
N PHE A 146 13.06 3.95 -13.56
CA PHE A 146 13.51 3.00 -12.56
C PHE A 146 13.38 3.59 -11.16
N ILE A 147 12.70 2.86 -10.26
CA ILE A 147 12.49 3.28 -8.86
C ILE A 147 13.17 2.28 -7.94
N ASP A 148 14.27 2.69 -7.33
CA ASP A 148 14.90 1.97 -6.24
C ASP A 148 14.15 2.27 -4.92
N ASP A 149 13.47 1.27 -4.37
CA ASP A 149 12.70 1.39 -3.12
C ASP A 149 13.62 1.27 -1.88
N GLY A 150 14.68 2.08 -1.85
CA GLY A 150 15.64 2.16 -0.74
C GLY A 150 16.48 0.90 -0.55
N SER A 151 17.05 0.37 -1.63
CA SER A 151 17.93 -0.81 -1.56
C SER A 151 19.25 -0.49 -0.87
N GLN A 152 19.81 -1.49 -0.17
CA GLN A 152 21.10 -1.37 0.53
C GLN A 152 22.25 -2.04 -0.21
N ASN A 153 21.97 -2.70 -1.34
CA ASN A 153 22.92 -3.51 -2.09
C ASN A 153 23.80 -2.70 -3.08
N GLY A 154 23.64 -1.37 -3.14
CA GLY A 154 24.44 -0.49 -4.00
C GLY A 154 24.02 -0.43 -5.47
N LEU A 155 22.97 -1.13 -5.89
CA LEU A 155 22.50 -1.16 -7.29
C LEU A 155 22.22 0.24 -7.84
N PHE A 156 21.52 1.09 -7.08
CA PHE A 156 21.22 2.47 -7.50
C PHE A 156 22.49 3.30 -7.75
N LYS A 157 23.52 3.14 -6.91
CA LYS A 157 24.81 3.83 -7.10
C LYS A 157 25.49 3.35 -8.38
N LEU A 158 25.46 2.04 -8.63
CA LEU A 158 26.01 1.45 -9.85
C LEU A 158 25.27 1.98 -11.09
N LEU A 159 23.93 1.98 -11.10
CA LEU A 159 23.12 2.50 -12.19
C LEU A 159 23.41 3.98 -12.44
N LYS A 160 23.48 4.78 -11.37
CA LYS A 160 23.82 6.20 -11.46
C LYS A 160 25.21 6.41 -12.07
N GLN A 161 26.21 5.61 -11.70
CA GLN A 161 27.56 5.77 -12.25
C GLN A 161 27.67 5.35 -13.72
N HIS A 162 26.95 4.31 -14.14
CA HIS A 162 27.07 3.74 -15.49
C HIS A 162 26.11 4.36 -16.50
N PHE A 163 24.95 4.86 -16.07
CA PHE A 163 23.85 5.22 -16.97
C PHE A 163 23.29 6.62 -16.77
N GLN A 164 23.98 7.51 -16.02
CA GLN A 164 23.49 8.88 -15.81
C GLN A 164 23.34 9.67 -17.13
N GLU A 165 24.16 9.36 -18.15
CA GLU A 165 24.10 10.01 -19.46
C GLU A 165 23.29 9.21 -20.49
N THR A 166 22.74 8.05 -20.11
CA THR A 166 21.97 7.21 -21.01
C THR A 166 20.65 7.87 -21.35
N SER A 167 20.37 8.02 -22.65
CA SER A 167 19.12 8.59 -23.12
C SER A 167 17.93 7.77 -22.59
N ASN A 168 16.81 8.44 -22.31
CA ASN A 168 15.55 7.81 -21.90
C ASN A 168 15.58 7.04 -20.56
N LEU A 169 16.67 7.11 -19.80
CA LEU A 169 16.72 6.53 -18.45
C LEU A 169 16.50 7.59 -17.37
N VAL A 170 15.56 7.30 -16.47
CA VAL A 170 15.23 8.05 -15.27
C VAL A 170 15.44 7.16 -14.06
N LEU A 171 16.22 7.63 -13.10
CA LEU A 171 16.54 6.94 -11.86
C LEU A 171 15.97 7.72 -10.67
N ILE A 172 15.14 7.06 -9.87
CA ILE A 172 14.52 7.59 -8.65
C ILE A 172 14.86 6.67 -7.49
N GLN A 173 15.24 7.22 -6.34
CA GLN A 173 15.51 6.43 -5.14
C GLN A 173 14.68 6.92 -3.95
N HIS A 174 13.99 6.00 -3.30
CA HIS A 174 13.40 6.23 -1.98
C HIS A 174 14.46 6.19 -0.89
N ILE A 175 14.35 7.09 0.11
CA ILE A 175 15.29 7.12 1.24
C ILE A 175 15.20 5.89 2.16
N ARG A 176 14.10 5.12 2.04
CA ARG A 176 13.88 3.84 2.71
C ARG A 176 12.89 3.01 1.90
N ASN A 177 12.83 1.71 2.18
CA ASN A 177 11.79 0.84 1.65
C ASN A 177 10.38 1.28 2.10
N LEU A 178 9.51 1.52 1.13
CA LEU A 178 8.09 1.78 1.32
C LEU A 178 7.24 0.59 0.88
N GLY A 179 7.66 -0.11 -0.18
CA GLY A 179 7.02 -1.23 -0.84
C GLY A 179 6.75 -0.97 -2.33
N GLN A 180 6.46 -2.05 -3.08
CA GLN A 180 6.27 -2.00 -4.53
C GLN A 180 5.12 -1.08 -4.97
N GLY A 181 3.97 -1.09 -4.27
CA GLY A 181 2.85 -0.21 -4.58
C GLY A 181 3.19 1.27 -4.44
N ALA A 182 3.98 1.63 -3.42
CA ALA A 182 4.49 2.99 -3.27
C ALA A 182 5.49 3.33 -4.39
N ALA A 183 6.39 2.43 -4.76
CA ALA A 183 7.31 2.65 -5.88
C ALA A 183 6.58 2.85 -7.22
N LEU A 184 5.55 2.05 -7.51
CA LEU A 184 4.70 2.20 -8.70
C LEU A 184 4.03 3.57 -8.73
N GLN A 185 3.40 3.97 -7.62
CA GLN A 185 2.76 5.28 -7.55
C GLN A 185 3.78 6.41 -7.70
N THR A 186 5.07 6.22 -7.33
CA THR A 186 6.12 7.25 -7.52
C THR A 186 6.40 7.41 -9.01
N GLY A 187 6.49 6.30 -9.74
CA GLY A 187 6.60 6.32 -11.19
C GLY A 187 5.38 6.96 -11.86
N PHE A 188 4.16 6.67 -11.40
CA PHE A 188 2.94 7.29 -11.95
C PHE A 188 2.95 8.80 -11.78
N ASP A 189 3.33 9.29 -10.59
CA ASP A 189 3.41 10.72 -10.31
C ASP A 189 4.51 11.37 -11.17
N TYR A 190 5.68 10.74 -11.30
CA TYR A 190 6.76 11.23 -12.15
C TYR A 190 6.33 11.37 -13.62
N VAL A 191 5.74 10.32 -14.21
CA VAL A 191 5.28 10.37 -15.61
C VAL A 191 4.24 11.48 -15.79
N GLN A 192 3.30 11.59 -14.86
CA GLN A 192 2.23 12.59 -14.93
C GLN A 192 2.76 14.04 -14.84
N GLN A 193 3.80 14.28 -14.06
CA GLN A 193 4.34 15.62 -13.82
C GLN A 193 5.39 16.02 -14.87
N GLU A 194 6.27 15.09 -15.24
CA GLU A 194 7.51 15.41 -15.97
C GLU A 194 7.51 14.92 -17.42
N LEU A 195 6.58 14.02 -17.80
CA LEU A 195 6.56 13.37 -19.13
C LEU A 195 5.21 13.53 -19.86
N PRO A 196 4.76 14.76 -20.19
CA PRO A 196 3.47 15.01 -20.83
C PRO A 196 3.33 14.40 -22.24
N GLN A 197 4.44 14.06 -22.90
CA GLN A 197 4.46 13.40 -24.21
C GLN A 197 4.12 11.91 -24.16
N VAL A 198 4.22 11.29 -22.99
CA VAL A 198 3.95 9.85 -22.82
C VAL A 198 2.45 9.60 -22.95
N LYS A 199 2.08 8.69 -23.86
CA LYS A 199 0.70 8.24 -24.08
C LYS A 199 0.37 6.98 -23.28
N PHE A 200 1.36 6.14 -22.99
CA PHE A 200 1.18 4.89 -22.29
C PHE A 200 2.24 4.65 -21.23
N VAL A 201 1.80 4.14 -20.09
CA VAL A 201 2.66 3.71 -18.99
C VAL A 201 2.59 2.21 -18.87
N VAL A 202 3.75 1.56 -18.89
CA VAL A 202 3.88 0.13 -18.69
C VAL A 202 4.45 -0.12 -17.30
N THR A 203 3.79 -0.93 -16.48
CA THR A 203 4.40 -1.46 -15.25
C THR A 203 5.10 -2.77 -15.57
N PHE A 204 6.35 -2.91 -15.14
CA PHE A 204 7.19 -4.06 -15.48
C PHE A 204 8.06 -4.46 -14.29
N ASP A 205 8.05 -5.74 -13.92
CA ASP A 205 8.84 -6.25 -12.81
C ASP A 205 10.34 -6.31 -13.18
N SER A 206 11.21 -5.99 -12.23
CA SER A 206 12.67 -5.94 -12.41
C SER A 206 13.37 -7.31 -12.45
N ASP A 207 12.62 -8.40 -12.30
CA ASP A 207 13.17 -9.76 -12.10
C ASP A 207 13.37 -10.58 -13.39
N GLY A 208 13.01 -10.00 -14.55
CA GLY A 208 13.17 -10.61 -15.86
C GLY A 208 12.17 -11.72 -16.17
N GLN A 209 11.09 -11.88 -15.40
CA GLN A 209 10.07 -12.90 -15.69
C GLN A 209 9.21 -12.59 -16.91
N HIS A 210 9.02 -11.30 -17.22
CA HIS A 210 8.18 -10.84 -18.32
C HIS A 210 8.98 -10.69 -19.60
N LEU A 211 8.36 -11.04 -20.74
CA LEU A 211 8.98 -10.87 -22.06
C LEU A 211 8.58 -9.53 -22.66
N LEU A 212 9.57 -8.73 -23.07
CA LEU A 212 9.31 -7.45 -23.73
C LEU A 212 8.55 -7.63 -25.06
N SER A 213 8.73 -8.77 -25.73
CA SER A 213 7.99 -9.13 -26.95
C SER A 213 6.47 -9.15 -26.77
N ASP A 214 5.98 -9.38 -25.55
CA ASP A 214 4.54 -9.36 -25.29
C ASP A 214 3.94 -7.95 -25.36
N LEU A 215 4.77 -6.89 -25.37
CA LEU A 215 4.32 -5.49 -25.51
C LEU A 215 3.40 -5.30 -26.72
N GLU A 216 3.64 -6.05 -27.80
CA GLU A 216 2.88 -5.94 -29.04
C GLU A 216 1.45 -6.43 -28.90
N ASN A 217 1.20 -7.38 -27.99
CA ASN A 217 -0.15 -7.79 -27.64
C ASN A 217 -0.91 -6.66 -26.92
N PHE A 218 -0.20 -5.89 -26.08
CA PHE A 218 -0.80 -4.74 -25.41
C PHE A 218 -1.08 -3.60 -26.39
N ARG A 219 -0.15 -3.27 -27.28
CA ARG A 219 -0.37 -2.27 -28.35
C ARG A 219 -1.57 -2.63 -29.21
N SER A 220 -1.62 -3.89 -29.67
CA SER A 220 -2.74 -4.42 -30.46
C SER A 220 -4.09 -4.28 -29.75
N ALA A 221 -4.13 -4.40 -28.41
CA ALA A 221 -5.37 -4.24 -27.65
C ALA A 221 -5.86 -2.78 -27.65
N PHE A 222 -4.96 -1.80 -27.49
CA PHE A 222 -5.30 -0.38 -27.56
C PHE A 222 -5.66 0.09 -28.98
N GLU A 223 -5.04 -0.48 -30.02
CA GLU A 223 -5.39 -0.21 -31.41
C GLU A 223 -6.81 -0.70 -31.74
N LYS A 224 -7.15 -1.91 -31.29
CA LYS A 224 -8.49 -2.51 -31.52
C LYS A 224 -9.59 -1.84 -30.69
N ASN A 225 -9.24 -1.30 -29.53
CA ASN A 225 -10.19 -0.64 -28.64
C ASN A 225 -9.68 0.74 -28.20
N PRO A 226 -9.99 1.81 -28.95
CA PRO A 226 -9.53 3.17 -28.62
C PRO A 226 -10.04 3.72 -27.27
N ASN A 227 -11.14 3.14 -26.75
CA ASN A 227 -11.73 3.48 -25.46
C ASN A 227 -11.06 2.75 -24.29
N LEU A 228 -10.15 1.81 -24.57
CA LEU A 228 -9.40 1.09 -23.56
C LEU A 228 -8.55 2.07 -22.75
N GLU A 229 -8.59 1.93 -21.43
CA GLU A 229 -7.80 2.75 -20.50
C GLU A 229 -6.69 1.93 -19.85
N ILE A 230 -6.88 0.63 -19.67
CA ILE A 230 -5.87 -0.27 -19.11
C ILE A 230 -5.93 -1.67 -19.73
N ALA A 231 -4.79 -2.18 -20.16
CA ALA A 231 -4.60 -3.57 -20.54
C ALA A 231 -3.83 -4.31 -19.42
N LEU A 232 -4.37 -5.45 -18.99
CA LEU A 232 -3.85 -6.26 -17.89
C LEU A 232 -3.27 -7.55 -18.45
N GLY A 233 -1.98 -7.82 -18.20
CA GLY A 233 -1.36 -9.06 -18.60
C GLY A 233 -1.99 -10.25 -17.89
N SER A 234 -2.16 -11.37 -18.60
CA SER A 234 -2.61 -12.63 -18.02
C SER A 234 -1.76 -13.80 -18.49
N ARG A 235 -1.11 -14.43 -17.52
CA ARG A 235 -0.32 -15.65 -17.73
C ARG A 235 -1.21 -16.88 -17.98
N PHE A 236 -2.49 -16.79 -17.64
CA PHE A 236 -3.47 -17.86 -17.83
C PHE A 236 -4.17 -17.79 -19.18
N LEU A 237 -4.16 -16.63 -19.84
CA LEU A 237 -4.52 -16.48 -21.26
C LEU A 237 -3.32 -16.73 -22.18
N GLY A 238 -2.11 -16.37 -21.73
CA GLY A 238 -0.86 -16.61 -22.45
C GLY A 238 -0.21 -17.95 -22.09
N SER A 239 1.08 -17.88 -21.73
CA SER A 239 1.87 -19.08 -21.43
C SER A 239 2.71 -18.93 -20.15
N THR A 240 3.02 -20.06 -19.50
CA THR A 240 3.90 -20.09 -18.34
C THR A 240 4.97 -21.14 -18.54
N VAL A 241 6.23 -20.73 -18.42
CA VAL A 241 7.39 -21.63 -18.53
C VAL A 241 7.91 -21.93 -17.12
N ASN A 242 8.02 -23.22 -16.76
CA ASN A 242 8.54 -23.70 -15.46
C ASN A 242 7.72 -23.30 -14.21
N MET A 243 6.40 -23.12 -14.32
CA MET A 243 5.56 -22.81 -13.16
C MET A 243 5.33 -24.02 -12.23
N PRO A 244 5.61 -23.91 -10.92
CA PRO A 244 5.24 -24.94 -9.95
C PRO A 244 3.72 -25.09 -9.79
N ARG A 245 3.23 -26.34 -9.70
CA ARG A 245 1.79 -26.64 -9.54
C ARG A 245 1.18 -26.04 -8.27
N SER A 246 1.94 -25.99 -7.17
CA SER A 246 1.52 -25.38 -5.90
C SER A 246 1.28 -23.87 -6.05
N LYS A 247 2.19 -23.17 -6.76
CA LYS A 247 2.06 -21.74 -7.07
C LYS A 247 0.82 -21.46 -7.92
N LYS A 248 0.54 -22.34 -8.90
CA LYS A 248 -0.67 -22.25 -9.73
C LYS A 248 -1.96 -22.32 -8.90
N LEU A 249 -2.02 -23.21 -7.91
CA LEU A 249 -3.20 -23.33 -7.02
C LEU A 249 -3.39 -22.09 -6.14
N ILE A 250 -2.30 -21.58 -5.55
CA ILE A 250 -2.35 -20.38 -4.70
C ILE A 250 -2.86 -19.17 -5.50
N LEU A 251 -2.36 -18.98 -6.73
CA LEU A 251 -2.81 -17.89 -7.60
C LEU A 251 -4.30 -18.00 -7.94
N LYS A 252 -4.79 -19.22 -8.23
CA LYS A 252 -6.23 -19.45 -8.49
C LYS A 252 -7.11 -19.12 -7.28
N ILE A 253 -6.66 -19.45 -6.07
CA ILE A 253 -7.38 -19.08 -4.84
C ILE A 253 -7.38 -17.55 -4.66
N GLY A 254 -6.25 -16.89 -4.92
CA GLY A 254 -6.14 -15.43 -4.89
C GLY A 254 -7.08 -14.72 -5.87
N ILE A 255 -7.24 -15.27 -7.08
CA ILE A 255 -8.19 -14.78 -8.09
C ILE A 255 -9.63 -14.86 -7.57
N LEU A 256 -10.03 -16.01 -7.02
CA LEU A 256 -11.39 -16.20 -6.49
C LEU A 256 -11.68 -15.22 -5.35
N PHE A 257 -10.72 -15.06 -4.43
CA PHE A 257 -10.83 -14.10 -3.34
C PHE A 257 -10.97 -12.67 -3.88
N THR A 258 -10.08 -12.25 -4.77
CA THR A 258 -10.11 -10.88 -5.33
C THR A 258 -11.40 -10.62 -6.10
N SER A 259 -11.89 -11.61 -6.85
CA SER A 259 -13.13 -11.49 -7.61
C SER A 259 -14.35 -11.34 -6.71
N PHE A 260 -14.43 -12.14 -5.64
CA PHE A 260 -15.52 -12.05 -4.66
C PHE A 260 -15.64 -10.65 -4.04
N PHE A 261 -14.51 -9.98 -3.79
CA PHE A 261 -14.48 -8.68 -3.14
C PHE A 261 -14.56 -7.48 -4.09
N SER A 262 -13.98 -7.57 -5.29
CA SER A 262 -13.95 -6.47 -6.26
C SER A 262 -15.14 -6.47 -7.21
N GLY A 263 -15.82 -7.61 -7.36
CA GLY A 263 -16.86 -7.80 -8.38
C GLY A 263 -16.31 -7.92 -9.81
N ILE A 264 -14.99 -7.87 -10.00
CA ILE A 264 -14.34 -8.03 -11.29
C ILE A 264 -13.86 -9.48 -11.43
N LEU A 265 -14.17 -10.09 -12.56
CA LEU A 265 -13.63 -11.40 -12.96
C LEU A 265 -12.43 -11.16 -13.88
N LEU A 266 -11.23 -11.40 -13.38
CA LEU A 266 -10.00 -11.46 -14.16
C LEU A 266 -9.43 -12.87 -14.11
N THR A 267 -8.81 -13.29 -15.19
CA THR A 267 -8.06 -14.54 -15.25
C THR A 267 -6.73 -14.48 -14.49
N ASP A 268 -6.10 -13.30 -14.36
CA ASP A 268 -4.87 -13.11 -13.57
C ASP A 268 -4.86 -11.77 -12.80
N THR A 269 -5.17 -11.83 -11.51
CA THR A 269 -5.26 -10.63 -10.66
C THR A 269 -3.91 -10.13 -10.13
N HIS A 270 -2.83 -10.91 -10.29
CA HIS A 270 -1.54 -10.64 -9.66
C HIS A 270 -0.40 -10.53 -10.69
N ASN A 271 -0.73 -10.21 -11.94
CA ASN A 271 0.26 -9.92 -12.97
C ASN A 271 0.80 -8.49 -12.82
N GLY A 272 2.12 -8.34 -12.81
CA GLY A 272 2.82 -7.05 -12.74
C GLY A 272 2.86 -6.32 -14.08
N TYR A 273 2.70 -7.04 -15.20
CA TYR A 273 2.73 -6.46 -16.53
C TYR A 273 1.37 -5.85 -16.90
N ARG A 274 1.32 -4.51 -16.92
CA ARG A 274 0.13 -3.74 -17.27
C ARG A 274 0.52 -2.60 -18.18
N MET A 275 -0.37 -2.22 -19.08
CA MET A 275 -0.21 -1.02 -19.92
C MET A 275 -1.41 -0.11 -19.68
N ILE A 276 -1.15 1.11 -19.21
CA ILE A 276 -2.15 2.08 -18.78
C ILE A 276 -2.06 3.30 -19.69
N LYS A 277 -3.18 3.79 -20.20
CA LYS A 277 -3.23 5.05 -20.93
C LYS A 277 -2.83 6.18 -19.97
N ALA A 278 -1.91 7.06 -20.35
CA ALA A 278 -1.41 8.12 -19.49
C ALA A 278 -2.53 9.04 -18.98
N SER A 279 -3.56 9.27 -19.81
CA SER A 279 -4.76 10.03 -19.43
C SER A 279 -5.58 9.40 -18.30
N ALA A 280 -5.44 8.09 -18.05
CA ALA A 280 -6.12 7.37 -16.97
C ALA A 280 -5.32 7.37 -15.66
N LEU A 281 -4.03 7.72 -15.67
CA LEU A 281 -3.17 7.75 -14.47
C LEU A 281 -3.73 8.57 -13.29
N PRO A 282 -4.40 9.73 -13.47
CA PRO A 282 -5.01 10.44 -12.33
C PRO A 282 -5.99 9.60 -11.51
N LYS A 283 -6.63 8.59 -12.11
CA LYS A 283 -7.56 7.67 -11.44
C LYS A 283 -6.82 6.61 -10.61
N PHE A 284 -5.56 6.33 -10.92
CA PHE A 284 -4.73 5.36 -10.20
C PHE A 284 -4.00 6.05 -9.04
N ARG A 285 -4.63 6.02 -7.87
CA ARG A 285 -4.05 6.46 -6.59
C ARG A 285 -3.92 5.26 -5.66
N ILE A 286 -2.75 4.61 -5.74
CA ILE A 286 -2.38 3.45 -4.93
C ILE A 286 -2.03 3.93 -3.52
N THR A 287 -2.73 3.41 -2.53
CA THR A 287 -2.52 3.69 -1.10
C THR A 287 -1.89 2.51 -0.36
N PHE A 288 -2.00 1.30 -0.91
CA PHE A 288 -1.31 0.14 -0.38
C PHE A 288 0.13 0.12 -0.86
N ASN A 289 1.06 0.39 0.06
CA ASN A 289 2.47 0.46 -0.30
C ASN A 289 3.06 -0.89 -0.72
N GLY A 290 2.55 -2.01 -0.23
CA GLY A 290 3.11 -3.34 -0.45
C GLY A 290 2.61 -4.05 -1.71
N MET A 291 2.57 -5.39 -1.68
CA MET A 291 2.06 -6.23 -2.78
C MET A 291 0.54 -6.19 -2.89
N GLU A 292 -0.14 -5.71 -1.84
CA GLU A 292 -1.59 -5.52 -1.78
C GLU A 292 -2.11 -4.58 -2.89
N HIS A 293 -1.23 -3.73 -3.46
CA HIS A 293 -1.54 -2.84 -4.56
C HIS A 293 -2.17 -3.57 -5.77
N ALA A 294 -1.82 -4.85 -6.00
CA ALA A 294 -2.38 -5.62 -7.11
C ALA A 294 -3.91 -5.76 -6.99
N SER A 295 -4.42 -6.00 -5.77
CA SER A 295 -5.85 -6.05 -5.50
C SER A 295 -6.46 -4.65 -5.44
N GLU A 296 -5.74 -3.66 -4.92
CA GLU A 296 -6.20 -2.26 -4.91
C GLU A 296 -6.43 -1.71 -6.32
N ILE A 297 -5.54 -2.02 -7.28
CA ILE A 297 -5.70 -1.58 -8.67
C ILE A 297 -7.00 -2.12 -9.28
N ILE A 298 -7.39 -3.35 -8.94
CA ILE A 298 -8.66 -3.93 -9.41
C ILE A 298 -9.84 -3.22 -8.75
N ASP A 299 -9.75 -2.93 -7.45
CA ASP A 299 -10.75 -2.13 -6.75
C ASP A 299 -10.87 -0.71 -7.34
N ILE A 300 -9.77 -0.08 -7.74
CA ILE A 300 -9.74 1.23 -8.44
C ILE A 300 -10.44 1.14 -9.80
N ILE A 301 -10.16 0.09 -10.58
CA ILE A 301 -10.82 -0.17 -11.87
C ILE A 301 -12.34 -0.29 -11.68
N ALA A 302 -12.78 -1.07 -10.69
CA ALA A 302 -14.19 -1.26 -10.39
C ALA A 302 -14.88 0.05 -9.97
N GLN A 303 -14.25 0.79 -9.05
CA GLN A 303 -14.82 2.01 -8.47
C GLN A 303 -14.93 3.15 -9.49
N ASN A 304 -13.92 3.30 -10.35
CA ASN A 304 -13.86 4.36 -11.35
C ASN A 304 -14.44 3.94 -12.71
N LYS A 305 -14.99 2.72 -12.82
CA LYS A 305 -15.55 2.14 -14.06
C LYS A 305 -14.56 2.25 -15.23
N ILE A 306 -13.29 1.95 -14.97
CA ILE A 306 -12.21 2.05 -15.96
C ILE A 306 -12.41 0.97 -17.01
N VAL A 307 -12.31 1.34 -18.29
CA VAL A 307 -12.41 0.36 -19.39
C VAL A 307 -11.12 -0.47 -19.43
N TYR A 308 -11.24 -1.78 -19.19
CA TYR A 308 -10.11 -2.69 -19.10
C TYR A 308 -10.24 -3.88 -20.05
N GLN A 309 -9.11 -4.50 -20.37
CA GLN A 309 -9.04 -5.74 -21.16
C GLN A 309 -7.86 -6.61 -20.68
N GLU A 310 -8.05 -7.92 -20.64
CA GLU A 310 -6.95 -8.86 -20.40
C GLU A 310 -6.21 -9.20 -21.70
N VAL A 311 -4.88 -9.25 -21.61
CA VAL A 311 -3.98 -9.50 -22.73
C VAL A 311 -3.09 -10.70 -22.38
N PRO A 312 -2.95 -11.70 -23.28
CA PRO A 312 -2.07 -12.83 -23.01
C PRO A 312 -0.62 -12.36 -22.86
N ASN A 313 0.05 -12.82 -21.81
CA ASN A 313 1.49 -12.64 -21.64
C ASN A 313 2.18 -13.93 -21.20
N THR A 314 3.48 -13.98 -21.45
CA THR A 314 4.35 -15.09 -21.09
C THR A 314 5.13 -14.75 -19.82
N ILE A 315 5.14 -15.70 -18.90
CA ILE A 315 5.93 -15.60 -17.67
C ILE A 315 6.93 -16.75 -17.60
N VAL A 316 8.20 -16.39 -17.51
CA VAL A 316 9.32 -17.34 -17.41
C VAL A 316 9.81 -17.40 -15.97
N TYR A 317 9.60 -18.53 -15.30
CA TYR A 317 10.11 -18.73 -13.95
C TYR A 317 11.57 -19.18 -13.99
N THR A 318 12.48 -18.26 -13.64
CA THR A 318 13.92 -18.51 -13.47
C THR A 318 14.24 -19.08 -12.08
N GLU A 319 15.39 -19.73 -11.92
CA GLU A 319 15.86 -20.19 -10.59
C GLU A 319 15.93 -19.04 -9.57
N TYR A 320 16.38 -17.87 -10.02
CA TYR A 320 16.38 -16.64 -9.22
C TYR A 320 14.97 -16.29 -8.71
N SER A 321 13.97 -16.26 -9.60
CA SER A 321 12.59 -15.95 -9.22
C SER A 321 11.96 -16.96 -8.26
N LEU A 322 12.31 -18.24 -8.40
CA LEU A 322 11.81 -19.31 -7.53
C LEU A 322 12.44 -19.23 -6.14
N SER A 323 13.73 -18.89 -6.05
CA SER A 323 14.43 -18.71 -4.77
C SER A 323 13.89 -17.56 -3.92
N ARG A 324 13.37 -16.51 -4.58
CA ARG A 324 12.68 -15.37 -3.95
C ARG A 324 11.19 -15.60 -3.68
N GLY A 325 10.67 -16.77 -4.05
CA GLY A 325 9.25 -17.13 -3.89
C GLY A 325 8.74 -16.82 -2.47
N GLN A 326 7.59 -16.16 -2.39
CA GLN A 326 7.08 -15.64 -1.12
C GLN A 326 6.81 -16.74 -0.10
N LYS A 327 7.21 -16.50 1.15
CA LYS A 327 6.79 -17.31 2.29
C LYS A 327 5.28 -17.19 2.47
N ILE A 328 4.61 -18.31 2.78
CA ILE A 328 3.16 -18.39 3.02
C ILE A 328 2.69 -17.36 4.08
N SER A 329 3.54 -17.04 5.05
CA SER A 329 3.28 -16.01 6.07
C SER A 329 2.99 -14.63 5.48
N ASN A 330 3.66 -14.26 4.40
CA ASN A 330 3.47 -12.96 3.74
C ASN A 330 2.13 -12.93 2.99
N SER A 331 1.73 -14.05 2.40
CA SER A 331 0.41 -14.17 1.75
C SER A 331 -0.74 -14.04 2.76
N ILE A 332 -0.59 -14.60 3.97
CA ILE A 332 -1.57 -14.42 5.06
C ILE A 332 -1.63 -12.95 5.51
N LYS A 333 -0.46 -12.29 5.60
CA LYS A 333 -0.39 -10.85 5.94
C LYS A 333 -1.12 -9.99 4.90
N ILE A 334 -0.92 -10.26 3.60
CA ILE A 334 -1.61 -9.60 2.49
C ILE A 334 -3.13 -9.75 2.63
N VAL A 335 -3.62 -10.99 2.83
CA VAL A 335 -5.06 -11.24 3.00
C VAL A 335 -5.62 -10.51 4.23
N LYS A 336 -4.91 -10.55 5.37
CA LYS A 336 -5.31 -9.83 6.58
C LYS A 336 -5.41 -8.32 6.34
N ASN A 337 -4.42 -7.73 5.66
CA ASN A 337 -4.39 -6.31 5.35
C ASN A 337 -5.53 -5.91 4.40
N LEU A 338 -5.80 -6.72 3.38
CA LEU A 338 -6.90 -6.49 2.44
C LEU A 338 -8.28 -6.57 3.12
N ILE A 339 -8.56 -7.63 3.89
CA ILE A 339 -9.82 -7.77 4.62
C ILE A 339 -9.99 -6.59 5.58
N PHE A 340 -8.97 -6.31 6.37
CA PHE A 340 -9.06 -5.28 7.41
C PHE A 340 -9.35 -3.90 6.81
N ASN A 341 -8.59 -3.48 5.79
CA ASN A 341 -8.83 -2.19 5.16
C ASN A 341 -10.16 -2.14 4.40
N LYS A 342 -10.66 -3.26 3.86
CA LYS A 342 -11.97 -3.25 3.18
C LYS A 342 -13.14 -3.05 4.15
N PHE A 343 -13.02 -3.52 5.39
CA PHE A 343 -14.06 -3.34 6.41
C PHE A 343 -13.87 -2.11 7.30
N PHE A 344 -12.64 -1.64 7.50
CA PHE A 344 -12.32 -0.58 8.46
C PHE A 344 -11.53 0.60 7.86
N GLY A 345 -11.03 0.47 6.63
CA GLY A 345 -10.19 1.45 5.94
C GLY A 345 -10.94 2.13 4.80
N ARG A 346 -11.93 2.96 5.15
CA ARG A 346 -12.37 4.09 4.33
C ARG A 346 -12.64 5.28 5.22
#